data_AF-A0A661CQT3-F1
#
_entry.id   AF-A0A661CQT3-F1
#
_cell.length_a   1.000
_cell.length_b   1.000
_cell.length_c   1.000
_cell.angle_alpha   90.00
_cell.angle_beta   90.00
_cell.angle_gamma   90.00
#
_symmetry.space_group_name_H-M   'P 1'
#
loop_
_entity.id
_entity.type
_entity.pdbx_description
1 polymer ?
#
loop_
_entity_poly.entity_id
_entity_poly.type
_entity_poly.pdbx_seq_one_letter_code
_entity_poly.pdbx_strand_id
1 'polypeptide(L)'
;MNEFPGMMKIPMKAVPKARPRGKGKQFYMPKDYMAAKEEFAELLKNLRVPTNDFSGAVSLEVVFGSDAMWVQIVPVAVLKPKGMRRSDLDNLVGFVMDALQDADVIKNDSQVVSIAADYKQEDL
;
A
#
# COMPACT_ATOMS: atom_id res chain seq x y z
N MET A 1 12.36 2.28 21.84
CA MET A 1 11.35 2.50 20.78
C MET A 1 12.13 2.63 19.49
N ASN A 2 11.89 1.76 18.52
CA ASN A 2 12.53 1.89 17.21
C ASN A 2 11.92 3.13 16.54
N GLU A 3 12.64 4.24 16.60
CA GLU A 3 12.35 5.41 15.78
C GLU A 3 12.79 5.05 14.36
N PHE A 4 11.87 5.12 13.40
CA PHE A 4 12.17 4.95 11.98
C PHE A 4 12.53 6.33 11.42
N PRO A 5 13.83 6.68 11.32
CA PRO A 5 14.24 8.05 11.02
C PRO A 5 13.80 8.41 9.60
N GLY A 6 13.17 9.58 9.42
CA GLY A 6 12.68 10.03 8.12
C GLY A 6 11.31 9.47 7.71
N MET A 7 10.67 8.65 8.54
CA MET A 7 9.29 8.21 8.34
C MET A 7 8.31 9.01 9.21
N MET A 8 7.14 9.31 8.65
CA MET A 8 6.03 9.92 9.37
C MET A 8 5.25 8.86 10.13
N LYS A 9 5.03 9.07 11.44
CA LYS A 9 4.18 8.21 12.26
C LYS A 9 2.70 8.57 12.09
N ILE A 10 1.88 7.60 11.71
CA ILE A 10 0.41 7.67 11.70
C ILE A 10 -0.12 6.88 12.92
N PRO A 11 -0.76 7.54 13.91
CA PRO A 11 -1.15 6.91 15.17
C PRO A 11 -2.47 6.13 15.05
N MET A 12 -2.52 5.16 14.14
CA MET A 12 -3.65 4.23 14.00
C MET A 12 -3.17 2.85 13.56
N LYS A 13 -4.00 1.83 13.82
CA LYS A 13 -3.76 0.45 13.38
C LYS A 13 -3.93 0.32 11.86
N ALA A 14 -3.17 -0.61 11.28
CA ALA A 14 -3.41 -1.04 9.91
C ALA A 14 -4.78 -1.70 9.77
N VAL A 15 -5.52 -1.32 8.73
CA VAL A 15 -6.83 -1.91 8.42
C VAL A 15 -6.72 -2.66 7.09
N PRO A 16 -7.03 -3.97 7.05
CA PRO A 16 -6.99 -4.74 5.81
C PRO A 16 -7.90 -4.14 4.74
N LYS A 17 -7.43 -4.13 3.49
CA LYS A 17 -8.23 -3.69 2.33
C LYS A 17 -9.51 -4.53 2.24
N ALA A 18 -10.66 -3.90 2.45
CA ALA A 18 -11.93 -4.59 2.34
C ALA A 18 -12.23 -4.97 0.88
N ARG A 19 -12.98 -6.05 0.69
CA ARG A 19 -13.56 -6.40 -0.62
C ARG A 19 -14.90 -5.69 -0.80
N PRO A 20 -15.23 -5.17 -2.00
CA PRO A 20 -16.55 -4.62 -2.28
C PRO A 20 -17.67 -5.62 -1.96
N ARG A 21 -18.82 -5.12 -1.50
CA ARG A 21 -20.04 -5.88 -1.25
C ARG A 21 -21.06 -5.52 -2.31
N GLY A 22 -21.78 -6.52 -2.82
CA GLY A 22 -22.76 -6.33 -3.88
C GLY A 22 -24.19 -6.69 -3.44
N LYS A 23 -25.17 -5.89 -3.86
CA LYS A 23 -26.59 -6.28 -3.91
C LYS A 23 -27.12 -5.99 -5.31
N GLY A 24 -27.23 -7.03 -6.14
CA GLY A 24 -27.56 -6.87 -7.56
C GLY A 24 -26.47 -6.11 -8.32
N LYS A 25 -26.84 -5.01 -9.00
CA LYS A 25 -25.92 -4.18 -9.81
C LYS A 25 -25.19 -3.08 -9.01
N GLN A 26 -25.45 -2.97 -7.71
CA GLN A 26 -24.81 -1.96 -6.86
C GLN A 26 -23.71 -2.60 -6.01
N PHE A 27 -22.53 -1.98 -6.06
CA PHE A 27 -21.37 -2.36 -5.26
C PHE A 27 -21.01 -1.23 -4.30
N TYR A 28 -20.74 -1.56 -3.04
CA TYR A 28 -20.35 -0.61 -2.02
C TYR A 28 -19.21 -1.16 -1.16
N MET A 29 -18.42 -0.27 -0.56
CA MET A 29 -17.42 -0.65 0.43
C MET A 29 -18.05 -0.76 1.81
N PRO A 30 -17.63 -1.70 2.67
CA PRO A 30 -18.11 -1.78 4.06
C PRO A 30 -17.93 -0.45 4.80
N LYS A 31 -18.91 -0.08 5.65
CA LYS A 31 -18.91 1.19 6.38
C LYS A 31 -17.68 1.35 7.26
N ASP A 32 -17.28 0.31 7.98
CA ASP A 32 -16.13 0.36 8.89
C ASP A 32 -14.82 0.63 8.16
N TYR A 33 -14.67 0.10 6.95
CA TYR A 33 -13.51 0.38 6.09
C TYR A 33 -13.50 1.83 5.61
N MET A 34 -14.68 2.38 5.27
CA MET A 34 -14.79 3.79 4.87
C MET A 34 -14.50 4.72 6.05
N ALA A 35 -15.02 4.42 7.23
CA ALA A 35 -14.73 5.18 8.46
C ALA A 35 -13.23 5.18 8.79
N ALA A 36 -12.56 4.04 8.68
CA ALA A 36 -11.10 3.96 8.88
C ALA A 36 -10.32 4.78 7.86
N LYS A 37 -10.77 4.84 6.60
CA LYS A 37 -10.15 5.71 5.58
C LYS A 37 -10.36 7.19 5.87
N GLU A 38 -11.54 7.57 6.35
CA GLU A 38 -11.85 8.94 6.76
C GLU A 38 -10.97 9.36 7.94
N GLU A 39 -10.87 8.52 8.97
CA GLU A 39 -9.98 8.72 10.12
C GLU A 39 -8.52 8.88 9.68
N PHE A 40 -8.01 8.00 8.80
CA PHE A 40 -6.66 8.13 8.26
C PHE A 40 -6.44 9.48 7.58
N ALA A 41 -7.39 9.94 6.76
CA ALA A 41 -7.29 11.22 6.07
C ALA A 41 -7.34 12.42 7.04
N GLU A 42 -8.14 12.34 8.09
CA GLU A 42 -8.20 13.34 9.15
C GLU A 42 -6.89 13.41 9.95
N LEU A 43 -6.28 12.27 10.25
CA LEU A 43 -4.96 12.21 10.89
C LEU A 43 -3.90 12.90 10.05
N LEU A 44 -3.87 12.66 8.73
CA LEU A 44 -2.93 13.37 7.84
C LEU A 44 -3.14 14.89 7.86
N LYS A 45 -4.40 15.36 7.88
CA LYS A 45 -4.70 16.80 7.99
C LYS A 45 -4.21 17.37 9.32
N ASN A 46 -4.45 16.66 10.43
CA ASN A 46 -4.04 17.10 11.76
C ASN A 46 -2.52 17.14 11.92
N LEU A 47 -1.82 16.21 11.28
CA LEU A 47 -0.35 16.19 11.18
C LEU A 47 0.20 17.24 10.21
N ARG A 48 -0.68 18.01 9.53
CA ARG A 48 -0.33 19.04 8.54
C ARG A 48 0.54 18.49 7.41
N VAL A 49 0.25 17.27 6.98
CA VAL A 49 0.95 16.64 5.85
C VAL A 49 0.64 17.44 4.59
N PRO A 50 1.65 17.94 3.87
CA PRO A 50 1.44 18.62 2.61
C PRO A 50 0.68 17.74 1.60
N THR A 51 -0.21 18.34 0.83
CA THR A 51 -0.99 17.65 -0.21
C THR A 51 -0.56 18.12 -1.59
N ASN A 52 -0.58 17.22 -2.56
CA ASN A 52 -0.20 17.48 -3.96
C ASN A 52 1.28 17.85 -4.20
N ASP A 53 2.18 17.50 -3.28
CA ASP A 53 3.61 17.77 -3.40
C ASP A 53 4.34 16.84 -4.40
N PHE A 54 3.67 15.79 -4.89
CA PHE A 54 4.25 14.81 -5.79
C PHE A 54 3.61 14.89 -7.17
N SER A 55 4.39 15.33 -8.18
CA SER A 55 3.97 15.42 -9.59
C SER A 55 4.44 14.25 -10.46
N GLY A 56 5.35 13.42 -9.93
CA GLY A 56 5.97 12.28 -10.61
C GLY A 56 5.79 10.97 -9.86
N ALA A 57 6.56 9.95 -10.26
CA ALA A 57 6.58 8.67 -9.57
C ALA A 57 7.15 8.81 -8.15
N VAL A 58 6.63 7.99 -7.23
CA VAL A 58 7.07 7.95 -5.84
C VAL A 58 7.37 6.50 -5.43
N SER A 59 8.32 6.34 -4.53
CA SER A 59 8.46 5.15 -3.69
C SER A 59 7.69 5.37 -2.40
N LEU A 60 6.98 4.33 -1.96
CA LEU A 60 6.20 4.30 -0.72
C LEU A 60 6.76 3.18 0.16
N GLU A 61 7.33 3.56 1.31
CA GLU A 61 7.72 2.62 2.34
C GLU A 61 6.72 2.71 3.50
N VAL A 62 6.26 1.54 3.97
CA VAL A 62 5.32 1.45 5.10
C VAL A 62 5.81 0.40 6.08
N VAL A 63 5.91 0.80 7.35
CA VAL A 63 6.15 -0.12 8.47
C VAL A 63 4.91 -0.21 9.33
N PHE A 64 4.49 -1.43 9.65
CA PHE A 64 3.30 -1.70 10.46
C PHE A 64 3.69 -2.03 11.91
N GLY A 65 3.09 -1.32 12.86
CA GLY A 65 3.10 -1.64 14.28
C GLY A 65 1.73 -2.13 14.76
N SER A 66 1.66 -2.51 16.03
CA SER A 66 0.42 -2.99 16.66
C SER A 66 -0.65 -1.90 16.82
N ASP A 67 -0.26 -0.63 16.86
CA ASP A 67 -1.08 0.53 17.17
C ASP A 67 -0.77 1.76 16.30
N ALA A 68 0.26 1.69 15.45
CA ALA A 68 0.70 2.77 14.59
C ALA A 68 1.28 2.24 13.28
N MET A 69 1.39 3.13 12.30
CA MET A 69 2.11 2.89 11.05
C MET A 69 3.17 3.97 10.86
N TRP A 70 4.26 3.65 10.17
CA TRP A 70 5.25 4.62 9.73
C TRP A 70 5.29 4.63 8.22
N VAL A 71 5.18 5.83 7.63
CA VAL A 71 5.05 6.00 6.19
C VAL A 71 6.14 6.95 5.70
N GLN A 72 6.83 6.58 4.62
CA GLN A 72 7.73 7.45 3.90
C GLN A 72 7.35 7.47 2.42
N ILE A 73 7.32 8.67 1.84
CA ILE A 73 7.06 8.87 0.42
C ILE A 73 8.25 9.66 -0.14
N VAL A 74 8.92 9.09 -1.15
CA VAL A 74 10.10 9.70 -1.77
C VAL A 74 9.89 9.80 -3.28
N PRO A 75 10.12 10.95 -3.93
CA PRO A 75 10.09 11.04 -5.39
C PRO A 75 11.16 10.12 -6.03
N VAL A 76 10.81 9.44 -7.11
CA VAL A 76 11.74 8.57 -7.85
C VAL A 76 11.68 8.83 -9.35
N ALA A 77 12.79 8.59 -10.04
CA ALA A 77 12.88 8.70 -11.50
C ALA A 77 12.36 7.46 -12.24
N VAL A 78 12.16 6.35 -11.53
CA VAL A 78 11.70 5.08 -12.10
C VAL A 78 10.29 5.23 -12.62
N LEU A 79 10.07 4.82 -13.88
CA LEU A 79 8.76 4.86 -14.52
C LEU A 79 8.19 3.46 -14.70
N LYS A 80 6.86 3.37 -14.59
CA LYS A 80 6.10 2.17 -14.96
C LYS A 80 6.37 1.81 -16.42
N PRO A 81 6.80 0.58 -16.75
CA PRO A 81 7.05 0.17 -18.12
C PRO A 81 5.81 0.35 -19.01
N LYS A 82 6.00 0.81 -20.25
CA LYS A 82 4.89 1.19 -21.16
C LYS A 82 3.89 0.06 -21.40
N GLY A 83 4.30 -1.21 -21.32
CA GLY A 83 3.45 -2.39 -21.48
C GLY A 83 2.61 -2.76 -20.26
N MET A 84 2.92 -2.24 -19.07
CA MET A 84 2.29 -2.68 -17.80
C MET A 84 1.12 -1.81 -17.34
N ARG A 85 0.49 -1.02 -18.22
CA ARG A 85 -0.47 0.05 -17.86
C ARG A 85 -1.62 -0.36 -16.91
N ARG A 86 -2.08 -1.61 -16.95
CA ARG A 86 -3.17 -2.13 -16.09
C ARG A 86 -2.71 -2.90 -14.86
N SER A 87 -1.41 -2.96 -14.62
CA SER A 87 -0.82 -3.76 -13.56
C SER A 87 -0.21 -2.83 -12.52
N ASP A 88 -1.02 -2.42 -11.55
CA ASP A 88 -0.52 -1.69 -10.39
C ASP A 88 0.34 -2.62 -9.53
N LEU A 89 1.32 -2.03 -8.83
CA LEU A 89 2.32 -2.79 -8.09
C LEU A 89 1.68 -3.70 -7.04
N ASP A 90 0.62 -3.26 -6.36
CA ASP A 90 -0.13 -4.07 -5.38
C ASP A 90 -0.75 -5.32 -6.00
N ASN A 91 -1.31 -5.21 -7.20
CA ASN A 91 -1.88 -6.34 -7.93
C ASN A 91 -0.81 -7.32 -8.43
N LEU A 92 0.35 -6.81 -8.88
CA LEU A 92 1.48 -7.65 -9.29
C LEU A 92 2.06 -8.43 -8.11
N VAL A 93 2.21 -7.75 -6.96
CA VAL A 93 2.63 -8.37 -5.70
C VAL A 93 1.63 -9.46 -5.28
N GLY A 94 0.33 -9.17 -5.34
CA GLY A 94 -0.72 -10.16 -5.08
C GLY A 94 -0.57 -11.42 -5.94
N PHE A 95 -0.40 -11.24 -7.26
CA PHE A 95 -0.18 -12.35 -8.18
C PHE A 95 1.04 -13.21 -7.83
N VAL A 96 2.18 -12.58 -7.48
CA VAL A 96 3.39 -13.32 -7.11
C VAL A 96 3.17 -14.13 -5.83
N MET A 97 2.52 -13.54 -4.82
CA MET A 97 2.24 -14.24 -3.56
C MET A 97 1.30 -15.43 -3.77
N ASP A 98 0.21 -15.23 -4.53
CA ASP A 98 -0.73 -16.30 -4.89
C ASP A 98 0.00 -17.44 -5.64
N ALA A 99 0.82 -17.11 -6.64
CA ALA A 99 1.55 -18.09 -7.43
C ALA A 99 2.59 -18.88 -6.60
N LEU A 100 3.27 -18.23 -5.65
CA LEU A 100 4.20 -18.89 -4.74
C LEU A 100 3.48 -19.85 -3.77
N GLN A 101 2.28 -19.49 -3.34
CA GLN A 101 1.45 -20.36 -2.52
C GLN A 101 0.91 -21.56 -3.31
N ASP A 102 0.40 -21.32 -4.53
CA ASP A 102 -0.11 -22.38 -5.40
C ASP A 102 0.99 -23.36 -5.84
N ALA A 103 2.23 -22.89 -5.94
CA ALA A 103 3.41 -23.72 -6.21
C ALA A 103 4.01 -24.37 -4.96
N ASP A 104 3.39 -24.23 -3.79
CA ASP A 104 3.85 -24.77 -2.49
C ASP A 104 5.28 -24.30 -2.09
N VAL A 105 5.71 -23.13 -2.59
CA VAL A 105 6.99 -22.50 -2.18
C VAL A 105 6.84 -21.86 -0.80
N ILE A 106 5.67 -21.27 -0.55
CA ILE A 106 5.24 -20.84 0.78
C ILE A 106 3.90 -21.52 1.10
N LYS A 107 3.66 -21.82 2.37
CA LYS A 107 2.42 -22.51 2.78
C LYS A 107 1.22 -21.55 2.82
N ASN A 108 1.49 -20.29 3.13
CA ASN A 108 0.47 -19.27 3.29
C ASN A 108 1.10 -17.87 3.13
N ASP A 109 0.39 -16.95 2.47
CA ASP A 109 0.78 -15.55 2.33
C ASP A 109 1.07 -14.84 3.67
N SER A 110 0.43 -15.25 4.76
CA SER A 110 0.72 -14.73 6.12
C SER A 110 2.14 -14.99 6.62
N GLN A 111 2.91 -15.88 5.97
CA GLN A 111 4.33 -16.08 6.27
C GLN A 111 5.20 -14.95 5.72
N VAL A 112 4.69 -14.16 4.77
CA VAL A 112 5.42 -13.04 4.16
C VAL A 112 5.32 -11.83 5.10
N VAL A 113 6.40 -11.58 5.85
CA VAL A 113 6.48 -10.47 6.82
C VAL A 113 7.11 -9.20 6.27
N SER A 114 7.71 -9.28 5.07
CA SER A 114 8.32 -8.14 4.38
C SER A 114 8.28 -8.37 2.87
N ILE A 115 8.02 -7.29 2.13
CA ILE A 115 8.02 -7.31 0.67
C ILE A 115 8.56 -5.98 0.14
N ALA A 116 9.46 -6.08 -0.82
CA ALA A 116 9.94 -4.97 -1.64
C ALA A 116 9.65 -5.32 -3.10
N ALA A 117 9.00 -4.40 -3.81
CA ALA A 117 8.64 -4.60 -5.20
C ALA A 117 8.84 -3.27 -5.93
N ASP A 118 9.51 -3.32 -7.07
CA ASP A 118 9.85 -2.15 -7.87
C ASP A 118 9.74 -2.49 -9.35
N TYR A 119 9.39 -1.51 -10.17
CA TYR A 119 9.61 -1.63 -11.60
C TYR A 119 11.10 -1.48 -11.87
N LYS A 120 11.68 -2.37 -12.68
CA LYS A 120 12.99 -2.08 -13.27
C LYS A 120 12.81 -1.13 -14.44
N GLN A 121 13.64 -0.10 -14.47
CA GLN A 121 13.82 0.71 -15.67
C GLN A 121 14.62 -0.14 -16.65
N GLU A 122 13.96 -0.67 -17.68
CA GLU A 122 14.66 -1.17 -18.86
C GLU A 122 14.98 0.05 -19.72
N ASP A 123 16.23 0.14 -20.18
CA ASP A 123 16.65 1.17 -21.14
C ASP A 123 15.67 1.13 -22.33
N LEU A 124 14.99 2.25 -22.60
CA LEU A 124 14.04 2.40 -23.70
C LEU A 124 14.73 2.39 -25.06
#